data_AF-A0A6J8ES70-F1
#
_entry.id   AF-A0A6J8ES70-F1
#
_cell.length_a   1.000
_cell.length_b   1.000
_cell.length_c   1.000
_cell.angle_alpha   90.00
_cell.angle_beta   90.00
_cell.angle_gamma   90.00
#
_symmetry.space_group_name_H-M   'P 1'
#
loop_
_entity.id
_entity.type
_entity.pdbx_description
1 polymer ?
#
loop_
_entity_poly.entity_id
_entity_poly.type
_entity_poly.pdbx_seq_one_letter_code
_entity_poly.pdbx_strand_id
1 'polypeptide(L)'
;MKKELKKEMMVEIQTNKEKVEQHFKSEVSRLSARIDSVEFDNANILQKNANLHKENRLLKEEIENTGRRATEAMQVSNWNEQYSRETNMKIFYFQEKKGERLPHSFFHEISKLDVKIEPSEIITAHRIPGKHGKPRPILVKSMRMESKISILRNRKLINEKLEVRISDDVTKLNQGLLNRLYLHEDVTSAWYFNGHIYGTDSNGERHRFDIYDNIRQKLNS
;
A
#
# COMPACT_ATOMS: atom_id res chain seq x y z
N MET A 1 -32.23 -21.89 94.09
CA MET A 1 -31.31 -22.65 93.21
C MET A 1 -31.85 -22.93 91.80
N LYS A 2 -32.68 -23.96 91.52
CA LYS A 2 -33.07 -24.29 90.12
C LYS A 2 -33.83 -23.19 89.35
N LYS A 3 -34.71 -22.42 90.01
CA LYS A 3 -35.44 -21.30 89.40
C LYS A 3 -34.56 -20.08 89.09
N GLU A 4 -33.52 -19.90 89.87
CA GLU A 4 -32.61 -18.75 89.82
C GLU A 4 -31.58 -18.94 88.71
N LEU A 5 -30.99 -20.13 88.64
CA LEU A 5 -30.13 -20.56 87.53
C LEU A 5 -30.85 -20.50 86.16
N LYS A 6 -32.15 -20.88 86.12
CA LYS A 6 -32.96 -20.77 84.89
C LYS A 6 -33.19 -19.32 84.48
N LYS A 7 -33.32 -18.40 85.45
CA LYS A 7 -33.52 -16.96 85.19
C LYS A 7 -32.23 -16.33 84.67
N GLU A 8 -31.09 -16.65 85.27
CA GLU A 8 -29.75 -16.24 84.81
C GLU A 8 -29.47 -16.74 83.38
N MET A 9 -29.73 -18.03 83.13
CA MET A 9 -29.55 -18.62 81.80
C MET A 9 -30.45 -17.97 80.73
N MET A 10 -31.69 -17.60 81.07
CA MET A 10 -32.58 -16.88 80.14
C MET A 10 -32.10 -15.45 79.86
N VAL A 11 -31.53 -14.75 80.85
CA VAL A 11 -30.94 -13.41 80.67
C VAL A 11 -29.70 -13.49 79.78
N GLU A 12 -28.85 -14.50 79.97
CA GLU A 12 -27.66 -14.73 79.15
C GLU A 12 -28.03 -15.10 77.71
N ILE A 13 -29.02 -15.97 77.50
CA ILE A 13 -29.56 -16.28 76.17
C ILE A 13 -30.11 -15.02 75.48
N GLN A 14 -30.87 -14.19 76.20
CA GLN A 14 -31.42 -12.96 75.65
C GLN A 14 -30.32 -11.96 75.27
N THR A 15 -29.30 -11.82 76.13
CA THR A 15 -28.14 -10.95 75.88
C THR A 15 -27.33 -11.43 74.68
N ASN A 16 -27.10 -12.74 74.56
CA ASN A 16 -26.38 -13.32 73.43
C ASN A 16 -27.18 -13.18 72.12
N LYS A 17 -28.51 -13.34 72.19
CA LYS A 17 -29.41 -13.08 71.05
C LYS A 17 -29.30 -11.63 70.58
N GLU A 18 -29.34 -10.67 71.50
CA GLU A 18 -29.20 -9.23 71.16
C GLU A 18 -27.84 -8.90 70.54
N LYS A 19 -26.74 -9.48 71.07
CA LYS A 19 -25.39 -9.33 70.49
C LYS A 19 -25.32 -9.91 69.07
N VAL A 20 -25.90 -11.08 68.85
CA VAL A 20 -25.94 -11.73 67.54
C VAL A 20 -26.78 -10.91 66.56
N GLU A 21 -27.95 -10.41 66.97
CA GLU A 21 -28.78 -9.54 66.14
C GLU A 21 -28.09 -8.22 65.78
N GLN A 22 -27.37 -7.60 66.73
CA GLN A 22 -26.58 -6.40 66.48
C GLN A 22 -25.44 -6.67 65.50
N HIS A 23 -24.72 -7.78 65.68
CA HIS A 23 -23.65 -8.18 64.78
C HIS A 23 -24.17 -8.44 63.36
N PHE A 24 -25.26 -9.20 63.22
CA PHE A 24 -25.91 -9.44 61.92
C PHE A 24 -26.37 -8.14 61.27
N LYS A 25 -26.99 -7.21 62.02
CA LYS A 25 -27.38 -5.90 61.48
C LYS A 25 -26.16 -5.13 60.96
N SER A 26 -25.08 -5.12 61.72
CA SER A 26 -23.84 -4.41 61.31
C SER A 26 -23.23 -5.01 60.04
N GLU A 27 -23.22 -6.34 59.92
CA GLU A 27 -22.71 -7.03 58.74
C GLU A 27 -23.61 -6.84 57.52
N VAL A 28 -24.94 -6.88 57.69
CA VAL A 28 -25.90 -6.58 56.62
C VAL A 28 -25.72 -5.16 56.11
N SER A 29 -25.56 -4.18 57.00
CA SER A 29 -25.28 -2.79 56.60
C SER A 29 -23.95 -2.65 55.86
N ARG A 30 -22.91 -3.35 56.32
CA ARG A 30 -21.59 -3.36 55.65
C ARG A 30 -21.66 -3.98 54.26
N LEU A 31 -22.36 -5.10 54.11
CA LEU A 31 -22.53 -5.77 52.83
C LEU A 31 -23.38 -4.93 51.88
N SER A 32 -24.44 -4.28 52.37
CA SER A 32 -25.26 -3.35 51.57
C SER A 32 -24.41 -2.22 50.99
N ALA A 33 -23.61 -1.56 51.82
CA ALA A 33 -22.73 -0.47 51.35
C ALA A 33 -21.70 -0.95 50.31
N ARG A 34 -21.21 -2.19 50.43
CA ARG A 34 -20.32 -2.78 49.42
C ARG A 34 -21.04 -3.09 48.12
N ILE A 35 -22.29 -3.58 48.18
CA ILE A 35 -23.12 -3.82 47.00
C ILE A 35 -23.33 -2.49 46.27
N ASP A 36 -23.74 -1.44 46.97
CA ASP A 36 -23.97 -0.11 46.37
C ASP A 36 -22.71 0.43 45.67
N SER A 37 -21.54 0.28 46.32
CA SER A 37 -20.26 0.68 45.72
C SER A 37 -19.93 -0.11 44.46
N VAL A 38 -20.15 -1.43 44.46
CA VAL A 38 -19.88 -2.29 43.30
C VAL A 38 -20.86 -1.99 42.16
N GLU A 39 -22.14 -1.72 42.47
CA GLU A 39 -23.14 -1.34 41.47
C GLU A 39 -22.77 -0.01 40.80
N PHE A 40 -22.30 0.96 41.58
CA PHE A 40 -21.80 2.24 41.06
C PHE A 40 -20.60 2.04 40.11
N ASP A 41 -19.60 1.25 40.53
CA ASP A 41 -18.44 0.97 39.70
C ASP A 41 -18.81 0.20 38.43
N ASN A 42 -19.74 -0.76 38.53
CA ASN A 42 -20.21 -1.51 37.37
C ASN A 42 -20.92 -0.60 36.37
N ALA A 43 -21.76 0.33 36.83
CA ALA A 43 -22.40 1.33 35.96
C ALA A 43 -21.35 2.20 35.24
N ASN A 44 -20.32 2.65 35.96
CA ASN A 44 -19.22 3.43 35.38
C ASN A 44 -18.42 2.64 34.34
N ILE A 45 -18.13 1.36 34.60
CA ILE A 45 -17.42 0.47 33.67
C ILE A 45 -18.25 0.25 32.41
N LEU A 46 -19.56 -0.01 32.54
CA LEU A 46 -20.45 -0.17 31.40
C LEU A 46 -20.48 1.08 30.52
N GLN A 47 -20.55 2.27 31.13
CA GLN A 47 -20.49 3.53 30.40
C GLN A 47 -19.16 3.72 29.67
N LYS A 48 -18.03 3.44 30.33
CA LYS A 48 -16.69 3.50 29.71
C LYS A 48 -16.56 2.54 28.54
N ASN A 49 -17.01 1.29 28.69
CA ASN A 49 -16.99 0.30 27.62
C ASN A 49 -17.84 0.75 26.41
N ALA A 50 -19.03 1.30 26.66
CA ALA A 50 -19.87 1.84 25.58
C ALA A 50 -19.16 2.97 24.82
N ASN A 51 -18.49 3.87 25.53
CA ASN A 51 -17.70 4.96 24.93
C ASN A 51 -16.52 4.43 24.10
N LEU A 52 -15.75 3.48 24.65
CA LEU A 52 -14.62 2.86 23.94
C LEU A 52 -15.05 2.09 22.70
N HIS A 53 -16.20 1.42 22.74
CA HIS A 53 -16.76 0.76 21.56
C HIS A 53 -17.15 1.76 20.47
N LYS A 54 -17.75 2.89 20.85
CA LYS A 54 -18.07 3.97 19.93
C LYS A 54 -16.81 4.56 19.29
N GLU A 55 -15.79 4.86 20.10
CA GLU A 55 -14.52 5.40 19.61
C GLU A 55 -13.80 4.42 18.67
N ASN A 56 -13.74 3.14 19.02
CA ASN A 56 -13.17 2.10 18.14
C ASN A 56 -13.88 2.03 16.79
N ARG A 57 -15.21 2.22 16.76
CA ARG A 57 -15.95 2.24 15.50
C ARG A 57 -15.55 3.43 14.64
N LEU A 58 -15.50 4.63 15.24
CA LEU A 58 -15.10 5.86 14.55
C LEU A 58 -13.68 5.78 14.01
N LEU A 59 -12.73 5.27 14.82
CA LEU A 59 -11.35 5.10 14.39
C LEU A 59 -11.21 4.11 13.23
N LYS A 60 -12.00 3.03 13.22
CA LYS A 60 -12.01 2.09 12.08
C LYS A 60 -12.51 2.75 10.79
N GLU A 61 -13.60 3.51 10.88
CA GLU A 61 -14.15 4.27 9.75
C GLU A 61 -13.14 5.32 9.25
N GLU A 62 -12.42 5.99 10.15
CA GLU A 62 -11.39 6.98 9.79
C GLU A 62 -10.17 6.34 9.13
N ILE A 63 -9.71 5.19 9.63
CA ILE A 63 -8.61 4.42 9.02
C ILE A 63 -8.98 4.00 7.60
N GLU A 64 -10.19 3.47 7.39
CA GLU A 64 -10.66 3.06 6.06
C GLU A 64 -10.72 4.25 5.09
N ASN A 65 -11.30 5.36 5.53
CA ASN A 65 -11.38 6.58 4.73
C ASN A 65 -10.00 7.16 4.39
N THR A 66 -9.09 7.15 5.36
CA THR A 66 -7.71 7.61 5.16
C THR A 66 -6.97 6.67 4.19
N GLY A 67 -7.19 5.35 4.30
CA GLY A 67 -6.65 4.35 3.39
C GLY A 67 -7.09 4.57 1.94
N ARG A 68 -8.38 4.83 1.70
CA ARG A 68 -8.88 5.20 0.36
C ARG A 68 -8.23 6.47 -0.16
N ARG A 69 -8.22 7.54 0.63
CA ARG A 69 -7.63 8.83 0.22
C ARG A 69 -6.14 8.70 -0.10
N ALA A 70 -5.40 7.91 0.67
CA ALA A 70 -4.00 7.62 0.42
C ALA A 70 -3.82 6.86 -0.91
N THR A 71 -4.67 5.88 -1.18
CA THR A 71 -4.67 5.09 -2.42
C THR A 71 -4.93 5.99 -3.63
N GLU A 72 -5.99 6.80 -3.58
CA GLU A 72 -6.36 7.76 -4.62
C GLU A 72 -5.24 8.78 -4.88
N ALA A 73 -4.67 9.35 -3.81
CA ALA A 73 -3.56 10.29 -3.92
C ALA A 73 -2.32 9.67 -4.58
N MET A 74 -2.02 8.41 -4.26
CA MET A 74 -0.91 7.69 -4.87
C MET A 74 -1.17 7.35 -6.34
N GLN A 75 -2.40 7.00 -6.72
CA GLN A 75 -2.78 6.79 -8.12
C GLN A 75 -2.60 8.07 -8.95
N VAL A 76 -3.13 9.19 -8.46
CA VAL A 76 -3.02 10.50 -9.14
C VAL A 76 -1.56 10.93 -9.24
N SER A 77 -0.77 10.78 -8.16
CA SER A 77 0.65 11.10 -8.17
C SER A 77 1.43 10.26 -9.19
N ASN A 78 1.18 8.95 -9.22
CA ASN A 78 1.80 8.04 -10.19
C ASN A 78 1.40 8.36 -11.63
N TRP A 79 0.13 8.72 -11.87
CA TRP A 79 -0.35 9.12 -13.19
C TRP A 79 0.33 10.41 -13.67
N ASN A 80 0.43 11.42 -12.81
CA ASN A 80 1.12 12.68 -13.12
C ASN A 80 2.62 12.45 -13.41
N GLU A 81 3.27 11.60 -12.62
CA GLU A 81 4.67 11.22 -12.85
C GLU A 81 4.81 10.50 -14.20
N GLN A 82 3.94 9.53 -14.51
CA GLN A 82 3.98 8.79 -15.76
C GLN A 82 3.70 9.68 -16.98
N TYR A 83 2.77 10.63 -16.86
CA TYR A 83 2.47 11.63 -17.88
C TYR A 83 3.70 12.49 -18.20
N SER A 84 4.46 12.91 -17.18
CA SER A 84 5.71 13.66 -17.41
C SER A 84 6.80 12.86 -18.13
N ARG A 85 6.68 11.52 -18.12
CA ARG A 85 7.63 10.56 -18.71
C ARG A 85 7.13 9.93 -20.00
N GLU A 86 5.98 10.37 -20.53
CA GLU A 86 5.33 9.70 -21.65
C GLU A 86 6.24 9.59 -22.87
N THR A 87 6.98 10.66 -23.19
CA THR A 87 7.92 10.70 -24.33
C THR A 87 9.34 10.26 -23.98
N ASN A 88 9.55 9.77 -22.75
CA ASN A 88 10.85 9.30 -22.28
C ASN A 88 11.06 7.81 -22.58
N MET A 89 12.31 7.45 -22.81
CA MET A 89 12.79 6.08 -22.94
C MET A 89 14.18 5.94 -22.31
N LYS A 90 14.51 4.71 -21.91
CA LYS A 90 15.79 4.36 -21.30
C LYS A 90 16.58 3.45 -22.23
N ILE A 91 17.86 3.75 -22.40
CA ILE A 91 18.81 2.93 -23.14
C ILE A 91 19.82 2.39 -22.14
N PHE A 92 19.89 1.07 -22.03
CA PHE A 92 20.84 0.37 -21.19
C PHE A 92 21.98 -0.18 -22.04
N TYR A 93 23.14 -0.34 -21.40
CA TYR A 93 24.33 -0.99 -21.97
C TYR A 93 25.00 -0.26 -23.15
N PHE A 94 24.54 0.94 -23.49
CA PHE A 94 25.26 1.78 -24.45
C PHE A 94 26.62 2.17 -23.87
N GLN A 95 27.71 1.84 -24.55
CA GLN A 95 29.07 1.99 -24.02
C GLN A 95 29.41 3.46 -23.75
N GLU A 96 30.07 3.74 -22.61
CA GLU A 96 30.52 5.09 -22.27
C GLU A 96 31.82 5.40 -23.01
N LYS A 97 31.89 6.59 -23.63
CA LYS A 97 33.10 7.09 -24.30
C LYS A 97 33.59 8.34 -23.60
N LYS A 98 34.91 8.50 -23.48
CA LYS A 98 35.50 9.74 -22.93
C LYS A 98 35.14 10.91 -23.86
N GLY A 99 34.57 11.98 -23.30
CA GLY A 99 34.11 13.13 -24.09
C GLY A 99 32.84 12.89 -24.91
N GLU A 100 32.04 11.87 -24.55
CA GLU A 100 30.75 11.58 -25.18
C GLU A 100 29.84 12.81 -25.24
N ARG A 101 29.26 13.06 -26.43
CA ARG A 101 28.23 14.07 -26.66
C ARG A 101 26.92 13.38 -26.96
N LEU A 102 26.03 13.31 -25.97
CA LEU A 102 24.64 12.91 -26.15
C LEU A 102 23.80 14.16 -26.47
N PRO A 103 22.77 14.07 -27.33
CA PRO A 103 22.24 12.87 -28.01
C PRO A 103 23.01 12.43 -29.27
N HIS A 104 23.89 13.28 -29.83
CA HIS A 104 24.53 13.10 -31.15
C HIS A 104 25.16 11.73 -31.38
N SER A 105 25.93 11.22 -30.41
CA SER A 105 26.61 9.92 -30.52
C SER A 105 25.64 8.75 -30.67
N PHE A 106 24.50 8.76 -29.99
CA PHE A 106 23.48 7.72 -30.11
C PHE A 106 22.78 7.78 -31.47
N PHE A 107 22.46 8.98 -31.96
CA PHE A 107 21.85 9.16 -33.28
C PHE A 107 22.76 8.76 -34.42
N HIS A 108 24.05 9.07 -34.31
CA HIS A 108 25.02 8.64 -35.30
C HIS A 108 25.05 7.11 -35.45
N GLU A 109 24.83 6.36 -34.36
CA GLU A 109 24.74 4.90 -34.42
C GLU A 109 23.38 4.42 -34.95
N ILE A 110 22.26 5.06 -34.57
CA ILE A 110 20.94 4.70 -35.11
C ILE A 110 20.81 5.05 -36.59
N SER A 111 21.38 6.17 -37.07
CA SER A 111 21.28 6.58 -38.47
C SER A 111 21.97 5.62 -39.44
N LYS A 112 22.85 4.76 -38.93
CA LYS A 112 23.44 3.64 -39.69
C LYS A 112 22.46 2.48 -39.86
N LEU A 113 21.40 2.46 -39.06
CA LEU A 113 20.26 1.56 -39.17
C LEU A 113 19.20 2.25 -40.04
N ASP A 114 18.43 1.49 -40.80
CA ASP A 114 17.33 2.02 -41.64
C ASP A 114 16.12 2.45 -40.79
N VAL A 115 16.36 3.28 -39.76
CA VAL A 115 15.38 3.79 -38.82
C VAL A 115 15.29 5.29 -39.03
N LYS A 116 14.16 5.75 -39.59
CA LYS A 116 13.91 7.16 -39.89
C LYS A 116 13.60 7.93 -38.60
N ILE A 117 14.62 8.56 -38.02
CA ILE A 117 14.49 9.49 -36.89
C ILE A 117 15.40 10.68 -37.15
N GLU A 118 14.85 11.88 -37.05
CA GLU A 118 15.63 13.10 -37.21
C GLU A 118 16.25 13.51 -35.87
N PRO A 119 17.49 14.04 -35.83
CA PRO A 119 18.11 14.51 -34.59
C PRO A 119 17.29 15.58 -33.85
N SER A 120 16.50 16.37 -34.58
CA SER A 120 15.59 17.40 -34.03
C SER A 120 14.42 16.82 -33.23
N GLU A 121 14.14 15.52 -33.39
CA GLU A 121 13.07 14.85 -32.66
C GLU A 121 13.43 14.52 -31.21
N ILE A 122 14.69 14.69 -30.79
CA ILE A 122 15.10 14.51 -29.40
C ILE A 122 15.37 15.86 -28.74
N ILE A 123 14.70 16.07 -27.61
CA ILE A 123 14.89 17.26 -26.78
C ILE A 123 16.19 17.12 -25.98
N THR A 124 16.39 15.98 -25.32
CA THR A 124 17.55 15.77 -24.46
C THR A 124 17.88 14.29 -24.32
N ALA A 125 19.17 14.00 -24.13
CA ALA A 125 19.66 12.70 -23.74
C ALA A 125 20.82 12.88 -22.75
N HIS A 126 20.75 12.21 -21.61
CA HIS A 126 21.80 12.26 -20.60
C HIS A 126 21.92 10.94 -19.84
N ARG A 127 23.11 10.69 -19.28
CA ARG A 127 23.35 9.51 -18.44
C ARG A 127 22.65 9.68 -17.08
N ILE A 128 22.03 8.61 -16.61
CA ILE A 128 21.46 8.51 -15.26
C ILE A 128 22.30 7.54 -14.41
N PRO A 129 22.27 7.65 -13.07
CA PRO A 129 22.97 6.70 -12.19
C PRO A 129 22.61 5.25 -12.55
N GLY A 130 23.64 4.39 -12.59
CA GLY A 130 23.54 2.99 -12.99
C GLY A 130 24.13 2.03 -11.96
N LYS A 131 24.08 0.73 -12.26
CA LYS A 131 24.74 -0.29 -11.44
C LYS A 131 26.26 -0.17 -11.58
N HIS A 132 26.99 -0.42 -10.49
CA HIS A 132 28.45 -0.43 -10.50
C HIS A 132 28.99 -1.49 -11.48
N GLY A 133 30.09 -1.18 -12.16
CA GLY A 133 30.70 -2.06 -13.16
C GLY A 133 29.91 -2.21 -14.47
N LYS A 134 28.81 -1.49 -14.67
CA LYS A 134 28.04 -1.47 -15.93
C LYS A 134 27.96 -0.04 -16.49
N PRO A 135 27.86 0.13 -17.82
CA PRO A 135 27.62 1.45 -18.41
C PRO A 135 26.35 2.08 -17.83
N ARG A 136 26.42 3.36 -17.46
CA ARG A 136 25.29 4.11 -16.94
C ARG A 136 24.18 4.19 -17.99
N PRO A 137 22.91 3.95 -17.65
CA PRO A 137 21.84 4.07 -18.64
C PRO A 137 21.72 5.51 -19.15
N ILE A 138 21.20 5.66 -20.36
CA ILE A 138 20.84 6.97 -20.93
C ILE A 138 19.33 7.13 -20.78
N LEU A 139 18.90 8.27 -20.24
CA LEU A 139 17.52 8.73 -20.34
C LEU A 139 17.41 9.64 -21.56
N VAL A 140 16.49 9.31 -22.47
CA VAL A 140 16.23 10.09 -23.67
C VAL A 140 14.80 10.60 -23.63
N LYS A 141 14.63 11.90 -23.87
CA LYS A 141 13.33 12.55 -24.03
C LYS A 141 13.11 12.92 -25.48
N SER A 142 12.09 12.32 -26.07
CA SER A 142 11.64 12.66 -27.42
C SER A 142 10.74 13.89 -27.40
N MET A 143 10.76 14.65 -28.49
CA MET A 143 9.90 15.81 -28.71
C MET A 143 8.45 15.39 -28.88
N ARG A 144 8.24 14.27 -29.59
CA ARG A 144 6.91 13.72 -29.87
C ARG A 144 6.81 12.26 -29.49
N MET A 145 5.59 11.78 -29.31
CA MET A 145 5.33 10.38 -28.97
C MET A 145 5.67 9.46 -30.14
N GLU A 146 5.40 9.91 -31.35
CA GLU A 146 5.60 9.17 -32.60
C GLU A 146 7.06 8.79 -32.79
N SER A 147 7.99 9.69 -32.48
CA SER A 147 9.43 9.45 -32.56
C SER A 147 9.85 8.35 -31.59
N LYS A 148 9.34 8.41 -30.34
CA LYS A 148 9.55 7.35 -29.35
C LYS A 148 8.95 6.02 -29.82
N ILE A 149 7.71 6.01 -30.32
CA ILE A 149 7.04 4.80 -30.82
C ILE A 149 7.83 4.19 -31.99
N SER A 150 8.34 5.02 -32.91
CA SER A 150 9.17 4.58 -34.03
C SER A 150 10.43 3.86 -33.55
N ILE A 151 11.13 4.44 -32.57
CA ILE A 151 12.31 3.82 -31.93
C ILE A 151 11.91 2.50 -31.25
N LEU A 152 10.84 2.51 -30.45
CA LEU A 152 10.40 1.35 -29.69
C LEU A 152 9.89 0.21 -30.58
N ARG A 153 9.33 0.50 -31.76
CA ARG A 153 8.95 -0.51 -32.76
C ARG A 153 10.18 -1.16 -33.39
N ASN A 154 11.22 -0.37 -33.66
CA ASN A 154 12.48 -0.84 -34.22
C ASN A 154 13.47 -1.35 -33.15
N ARG A 155 13.08 -1.37 -31.86
CA ARG A 155 13.99 -1.69 -30.74
C ARG A 155 14.66 -3.05 -30.87
N LYS A 156 14.01 -4.06 -31.47
CA LYS A 156 14.62 -5.38 -31.64
C LYS A 156 15.88 -5.28 -32.50
N LEU A 157 15.76 -4.65 -33.67
CA LEU A 157 16.88 -4.38 -34.58
C LEU A 157 17.97 -3.55 -33.89
N ILE A 158 17.58 -2.47 -33.20
CA ILE A 158 18.53 -1.58 -32.53
C ILE A 158 19.28 -2.30 -31.41
N ASN A 159 18.57 -3.07 -30.58
CA ASN A 159 19.13 -3.85 -29.49
C ASN A 159 20.15 -4.87 -29.99
N GLU A 160 19.84 -5.58 -31.08
CA GLU A 160 20.71 -6.59 -31.67
C GLU A 160 21.96 -5.97 -32.32
N LYS A 161 21.80 -4.87 -33.07
CA LYS A 161 22.91 -4.26 -33.83
C LYS A 161 23.85 -3.42 -32.98
N LEU A 162 23.35 -2.77 -31.93
CA LEU A 162 24.14 -1.91 -31.06
C LEU A 162 24.45 -2.55 -29.70
N GLU A 163 24.03 -3.80 -29.47
CA GLU A 163 24.18 -4.53 -28.20
C GLU A 163 23.62 -3.75 -26.99
N VAL A 164 22.52 -3.02 -27.21
CA VAL A 164 21.83 -2.22 -26.20
C VAL A 164 20.52 -2.87 -25.78
N ARG A 165 19.91 -2.33 -24.71
CA ARG A 165 18.51 -2.59 -24.40
C ARG A 165 17.74 -1.28 -24.29
N ILE A 166 16.77 -1.08 -25.17
CA ILE A 166 15.83 0.04 -25.10
C ILE A 166 14.55 -0.39 -24.38
N SER A 167 14.08 0.42 -23.43
CA SER A 167 12.78 0.25 -22.79
C SER A 167 12.06 1.58 -22.60
N ASP A 168 10.75 1.52 -22.40
CA ASP A 168 9.98 2.65 -21.88
C ASP A 168 10.53 3.12 -20.52
N ASP A 169 10.41 4.42 -20.26
CA ASP A 169 10.64 5.00 -18.94
C ASP A 169 9.35 4.95 -18.11
N VAL A 170 9.17 3.84 -17.43
CA VAL A 170 8.00 3.56 -16.60
C VAL A 170 8.27 3.95 -15.14
N THR A 171 7.26 4.44 -14.42
CA THR A 171 7.39 4.74 -12.97
C THR A 171 7.71 3.48 -12.16
N LYS A 172 8.21 3.67 -10.93
CA LYS A 172 8.56 2.54 -10.06
C LYS A 172 7.34 1.69 -9.71
N LEU A 173 6.19 2.31 -9.44
CA LEU A 173 4.95 1.60 -9.11
C LEU A 173 4.42 0.83 -10.32
N ASN A 174 4.42 1.45 -11.49
CA ASN A 174 4.04 0.79 -12.74
C ASN A 174 4.97 -0.38 -13.07
N GLN A 175 6.29 -0.23 -12.88
CA GLN A 175 7.24 -1.34 -13.03
C GLN A 175 6.97 -2.47 -12.02
N GLY A 176 6.59 -2.12 -10.79
CA GLY A 176 6.17 -3.09 -9.77
C GLY A 176 4.91 -3.86 -10.18
N LEU A 177 3.91 -3.19 -10.73
CA LEU A 177 2.71 -3.82 -11.28
C LEU A 177 3.04 -4.75 -12.45
N LEU A 178 3.86 -4.31 -13.41
CA LEU A 178 4.32 -5.17 -14.51
C LEU A 178 4.99 -6.45 -13.98
N ASN A 179 5.87 -6.33 -12.99
CA ASN A 179 6.52 -7.48 -12.38
C ASN A 179 5.51 -8.42 -11.69
N ARG A 180 4.50 -7.87 -11.01
CA ARG A 180 3.41 -8.68 -10.41
C ARG A 180 2.62 -9.43 -11.48
N LEU A 181 2.31 -8.77 -12.60
CA LEU A 181 1.58 -9.40 -13.72
C LEU A 181 2.41 -10.51 -14.37
N TYR A 182 3.70 -10.30 -14.62
CA TYR A 182 4.58 -11.35 -15.19
C TYR A 182 4.71 -12.60 -14.29
N LEU A 183 4.49 -12.46 -12.99
CA LEU A 183 4.58 -13.56 -12.02
C LEU A 183 3.21 -14.19 -11.70
N HIS A 184 2.12 -13.64 -12.22
CA HIS A 184 0.77 -14.11 -11.92
C HIS A 184 0.40 -15.28 -12.83
N GLU A 185 -0.08 -16.38 -12.24
CA GLU A 185 -0.40 -17.63 -12.95
C GLU A 185 -1.44 -17.47 -14.07
N ASP A 186 -2.47 -16.65 -13.82
CA ASP A 186 -3.56 -16.41 -14.77
C ASP A 186 -3.24 -15.36 -15.85
N VAL A 187 -2.02 -14.80 -15.86
CA VAL A 187 -1.60 -13.77 -16.83
C VAL A 187 -0.58 -14.38 -17.80
N THR A 188 -0.95 -14.44 -19.08
CA THR A 188 -0.10 -15.01 -20.14
C THR A 188 0.95 -14.03 -20.64
N SER A 189 0.62 -12.75 -20.69
CA SER A 189 1.55 -11.69 -21.07
C SER A 189 1.16 -10.35 -20.45
N ALA A 190 2.13 -9.47 -20.27
CA ALA A 190 1.90 -8.11 -19.78
C ALA A 190 2.83 -7.12 -20.48
N TRP A 191 2.36 -5.90 -20.71
CA TRP A 191 3.16 -4.86 -21.33
C TRP A 191 2.67 -3.46 -20.95
N TYR A 192 3.58 -2.50 -21.08
CA TYR A 192 3.25 -1.08 -20.98
C TYR A 192 3.04 -0.51 -22.39
N PHE A 193 2.00 0.31 -22.56
CA PHE A 193 1.76 1.03 -23.79
C PHE A 193 0.98 2.32 -23.51
N ASN A 194 1.45 3.45 -24.05
CA ASN A 194 0.75 4.73 -24.03
C ASN A 194 0.22 5.16 -22.64
N GLY A 195 1.10 5.11 -21.63
CA GLY A 195 0.74 5.52 -20.26
C GLY A 195 0.01 4.46 -19.45
N HIS A 196 -0.31 3.29 -20.02
CA HIS A 196 -1.15 2.27 -19.39
C HIS A 196 -0.48 0.91 -19.35
N ILE A 197 -0.86 0.09 -18.38
CA ILE A 197 -0.40 -1.30 -18.26
C ILE A 197 -1.54 -2.22 -18.68
N TYR A 198 -1.18 -3.16 -19.55
CA TYR A 198 -2.07 -4.19 -20.07
C TYR A 198 -1.55 -5.56 -19.70
N GLY A 199 -2.46 -6.50 -19.54
CA GLY A 199 -2.16 -7.92 -19.48
C GLY A 199 -3.18 -8.72 -20.26
N THR A 200 -2.80 -9.91 -20.67
CA THR A 200 -3.69 -10.88 -21.32
C THR A 200 -3.88 -12.07 -20.40
N ASP A 201 -5.11 -12.56 -20.27
CA ASP A 201 -5.41 -13.75 -19.47
C ASP A 201 -5.16 -15.05 -20.25
N SER A 202 -5.50 -16.20 -19.65
CA SER A 202 -5.42 -17.52 -20.27
C SER A 202 -6.39 -17.72 -21.44
N ASN A 203 -7.46 -16.94 -21.51
CA ASN A 203 -8.46 -16.99 -22.58
C ASN A 203 -8.10 -16.08 -23.77
N GLY A 204 -7.03 -15.30 -23.65
CA GLY A 204 -6.61 -14.34 -24.67
C GLY A 204 -7.28 -12.97 -24.52
N GLU A 205 -8.04 -12.72 -23.46
CA GLU A 205 -8.72 -11.45 -23.22
C GLU A 205 -7.76 -10.42 -22.64
N ARG A 206 -7.87 -9.17 -23.11
CA ARG A 206 -6.96 -8.08 -22.73
C ARG A 206 -7.58 -7.21 -21.65
N HIS A 207 -6.87 -7.12 -20.54
CA HIS A 207 -7.24 -6.35 -19.37
C HIS A 207 -6.31 -5.14 -19.18
N ARG A 208 -6.88 -4.01 -18.73
CA ARG A 208 -6.11 -2.84 -18.29
C ARG A 208 -6.03 -2.84 -16.77
N PHE A 209 -4.84 -2.60 -16.25
CA PHE A 209 -4.56 -2.59 -14.81
C PHE A 209 -4.07 -1.24 -14.32
N ASP A 210 -4.40 -0.93 -13.07
CA ASP A 210 -3.83 0.16 -12.26
C ASP A 210 -3.05 -0.39 -11.04
N ILE A 211 -2.21 0.45 -10.43
CA ILE A 211 -1.18 0.06 -9.45
C ILE A 211 -1.71 -0.67 -8.21
N TYR A 212 -2.99 -0.45 -7.86
CA TYR A 212 -3.66 -1.07 -6.72
C TYR A 212 -4.72 -2.11 -7.10
N ASP A 213 -4.87 -2.41 -8.39
CA ASP A 213 -5.84 -3.43 -8.80
C ASP A 213 -5.48 -4.79 -8.19
N ASN A 214 -6.52 -5.47 -7.73
CA ASN A 214 -6.46 -6.89 -7.41
C ASN A 214 -6.54 -7.66 -8.74
N ILE A 215 -5.42 -8.28 -9.13
CA ILE A 215 -5.28 -8.93 -10.45
C ILE A 215 -6.37 -9.99 -10.64
N ARG A 216 -6.57 -10.89 -9.68
CA ARG A 216 -7.57 -11.97 -9.77
C ARG A 216 -9.00 -11.43 -9.88
N GLN A 217 -9.36 -10.38 -9.12
CA GLN A 217 -10.69 -9.77 -9.25
C GLN A 217 -10.88 -9.13 -10.62
N LYS A 218 -9.84 -8.49 -11.16
CA LYS A 218 -9.88 -7.80 -12.44
C LYS A 218 -9.98 -8.75 -13.64
N LEU A 219 -9.37 -9.93 -13.54
CA LEU A 219 -9.47 -10.96 -14.58
C LEU A 219 -10.85 -11.63 -14.63
N ASN A 220 -11.62 -11.57 -13.53
CA ASN A 220 -12.93 -12.20 -13.42
C ASN A 220 -14.10 -11.22 -13.64
N SER A 221 -13.81 -9.95 -13.92
CA SER A 221 -14.81 -8.87 -14.09
C SER A 221 -15.11 -8.60 -15.56
#